data_AF-A0A914R866-F1
#
_entry.id   AF-A0A914R866-F1
#
_cell.length_a   1.000
_cell.length_b   1.000
_cell.length_c   1.000
_cell.angle_alpha   90.00
_cell.angle_beta   90.00
_cell.angle_gamma   90.00
#
_symmetry.space_group_name_H-M   'P 1'
#
loop_
_entity.id
_entity.type
_entity.pdbx_description
1 polymer ?
#
loop_
_entity_poly.entity_id
_entity_poly.type
_entity_poly.pdbx_seq_one_letter_code
_entity_poly.pdbx_strand_id
1 'polypeptide(L)'
;MTCMTEDIYVDEIENDERGVAETFLDDSVIASNARPGTSFSRPVTSSKGPSQAIRPRSSAGRPLSGVIRPETTARPGTMEQSLRTSRTSKTARATSSSSARLVRLGTIAAIATKCAEYSDWYWKNQLGKCYYRLGMFADAIKQFQSSLNNQKMVETYAYLAKV
;
A
#
# COMPACT_ATOMS: atom_id res chain seq x y z
N MET A 1 -36.26 9.89 13.16
CA MET A 1 -34.80 10.13 13.09
C MET A 1 -34.22 9.23 12.01
N THR A 2 -34.18 9.72 10.78
CA THR A 2 -33.45 9.07 9.67
C THR A 2 -32.09 9.73 9.61
N CYS A 3 -31.05 9.03 10.08
CA CYS A 3 -29.68 9.51 9.94
C CYS A 3 -29.37 9.65 8.45
N MET A 4 -28.98 10.84 8.03
CA MET A 4 -28.44 11.04 6.69
C MET A 4 -27.08 10.33 6.65
N THR A 5 -27.03 9.20 5.96
CA THR A 5 -25.75 8.57 5.59
C THR A 5 -25.18 9.42 4.46
N GLU A 6 -24.42 10.47 4.80
CA GLU A 6 -23.59 11.12 3.80
C GLU A 6 -22.57 10.12 3.27
N ASP A 7 -22.42 10.06 1.94
CA ASP A 7 -21.40 9.25 1.31
C ASP A 7 -20.02 9.86 1.58
N ILE A 8 -19.30 9.30 2.56
CA ILE A 8 -17.93 9.68 2.86
C ILE A 8 -17.02 9.01 1.83
N TYR A 9 -16.53 9.79 0.87
CA TYR A 9 -15.50 9.36 -0.05
C TYR A 9 -14.12 9.55 0.56
N VAL A 10 -13.33 8.48 0.57
CA VAL A 10 -11.92 8.50 0.98
C VAL A 10 -11.08 8.25 -0.26
N ASP A 11 -10.01 9.02 -0.43
CA ASP A 11 -9.07 8.79 -1.52
C ASP A 11 -8.44 7.39 -1.39
N GLU A 12 -8.65 6.58 -2.41
CA GLU A 12 -8.13 5.23 -2.47
C GLU A 12 -6.59 5.20 -2.58
N ILE A 13 -5.94 6.29 -3.01
CA ILE A 13 -4.48 6.40 -3.01
C ILE A 13 -3.96 6.47 -1.57
N GLU A 14 -4.68 7.12 -0.65
CA GLU A 14 -4.24 7.28 0.74
C GLU A 14 -4.77 6.18 1.67
N ASN A 15 -5.85 5.48 1.28
CA ASN A 15 -6.48 4.43 2.09
C ASN A 15 -5.83 3.05 1.93
N ASP A 16 -4.50 3.00 2.06
CA ASP A 16 -3.77 1.73 2.19
C ASP A 16 -3.60 1.34 3.65
N GLU A 17 -3.89 0.08 3.94
CA GLU A 17 -3.72 -0.52 5.25
C GLU A 17 -3.00 -1.86 5.11
N ARG A 18 -1.66 -1.85 5.26
CA ARG A 18 -0.90 -3.11 5.37
C ARG A 18 -1.23 -3.85 6.66
N GLY A 19 -1.85 -5.02 6.53
CA GLY A 19 -2.13 -5.93 7.64
C GLY A 19 -0.90 -6.70 8.14
N VAL A 20 -1.07 -7.42 9.25
CA VAL A 20 -0.01 -8.31 9.77
C VAL A 20 0.31 -9.41 8.74
N ALA A 21 -0.70 -10.01 8.12
CA ALA A 21 -0.51 -11.07 7.12
C ALA A 21 0.32 -10.57 5.91
N GLU A 22 -0.06 -9.43 5.34
CA GLU A 22 0.65 -8.82 4.19
C GLU A 22 2.06 -8.36 4.55
N THR A 23 2.31 -8.04 5.82
CA THR A 23 3.64 -7.63 6.27
C THR A 23 4.61 -8.81 6.41
N PHE A 24 4.11 -10.02 6.68
CA PHE A 24 4.92 -11.18 7.06
C PHE A 24 4.87 -12.36 6.10
N LEU A 25 3.77 -12.53 5.37
CA LEU A 25 3.51 -13.66 4.50
C LEU A 25 3.58 -13.28 3.01
N ASP A 26 3.81 -12.00 2.70
CA ASP A 26 3.95 -11.54 1.32
C ASP A 26 5.39 -11.76 0.82
N ASP A 27 5.52 -12.56 -0.23
CA ASP A 27 6.78 -12.91 -0.89
C ASP A 27 7.02 -12.10 -2.17
N SER A 28 6.40 -10.92 -2.31
CA SER A 28 6.56 -10.03 -3.47
C SER A 28 7.98 -9.48 -3.66
N VAL A 29 8.85 -9.56 -2.64
CA VAL A 29 10.23 -9.03 -2.68
C VAL A 29 11.18 -10.02 -3.36
N ILE A 30 11.68 -9.67 -4.55
CA ILE A 30 12.61 -10.50 -5.32
C ILE A 30 14.00 -10.61 -4.66
N ALA A 31 14.50 -9.52 -4.07
CA ALA A 31 15.85 -9.44 -3.52
C ALA A 31 15.84 -9.34 -1.99
N SER A 32 16.10 -10.46 -1.31
CA SER A 32 16.22 -10.51 0.16
C SER A 32 17.43 -9.74 0.69
N ASN A 33 18.56 -9.80 -0.04
CA ASN A 33 19.82 -9.14 0.30
C ASN A 33 20.13 -8.00 -0.69
N ALA A 34 19.19 -7.06 -0.83
CA ALA A 34 19.39 -5.88 -1.66
C ALA A 34 20.58 -5.03 -1.16
N ARG A 35 21.31 -4.41 -2.10
CA ARG A 35 22.44 -3.52 -1.77
C ARG A 35 21.93 -2.32 -0.95
N PRO A 36 22.74 -1.76 -0.03
CA PRO A 36 22.37 -0.55 0.68
C PRO A 36 21.98 0.59 -0.28
N GLY A 37 20.78 1.15 -0.10
CA GLY A 37 20.25 2.23 -0.94
C GLY A 37 19.42 1.78 -2.14
N THR A 38 19.33 0.48 -2.44
CA THR A 38 18.50 -0.05 -3.55
C THR A 38 17.20 -0.70 -3.08
N SER A 39 16.83 -0.49 -1.80
CA SER A 39 15.55 -0.94 -1.24
C SER A 39 15.09 -0.01 -0.13
N PHE A 40 13.80 -0.04 0.19
CA PHE A 40 13.22 0.69 1.33
C PHE A 40 13.54 0.06 2.70
N SER A 41 14.14 -1.14 2.69
CA SER A 41 14.65 -1.79 3.89
C SER A 41 15.79 -0.98 4.49
N ARG A 42 15.78 -0.81 5.82
CA ARG A 42 16.81 -0.04 6.49
C ARG A 42 18.18 -0.70 6.27
N PRO A 43 19.19 0.02 5.76
CA PRO A 43 20.54 -0.52 5.61
C PRO A 43 21.17 -0.74 6.98
N VAL A 44 22.06 -1.74 7.08
CA VAL A 44 22.83 -2.05 8.29
C VAL A 44 23.94 -1.00 8.56
N THR A 45 24.13 -0.06 7.63
CA THR A 45 25.13 1.01 7.74
C THR A 45 24.73 2.06 8.78
N SER A 46 25.74 2.71 9.37
CA SER A 46 25.53 3.80 10.35
C SER A 46 24.78 4.98 9.71
N SER A 47 23.73 5.44 10.38
CA SER A 47 22.87 6.53 9.86
C SER A 47 23.58 7.89 9.99
N LYS A 48 23.85 8.57 8.86
CA LYS A 48 24.32 9.97 8.82
C LYS A 48 23.16 10.96 9.07
N GLY A 49 22.50 10.86 10.22
CA GLY A 49 21.37 11.72 10.59
C GLY A 49 21.47 12.21 12.03
N PRO A 50 20.56 13.12 12.47
CA PRO A 50 20.58 13.65 13.83
C PRO A 50 20.54 12.52 14.86
N SER A 51 21.32 12.68 15.93
CA SER A 51 21.37 11.72 17.03
C SER A 51 20.01 11.63 17.74
N GLN A 52 19.77 10.54 18.47
CA GLN A 52 18.54 10.39 19.26
C GLN A 52 18.37 11.50 20.31
N ALA A 53 19.47 12.09 20.77
CA ALA A 53 19.46 13.22 21.68
C ALA A 53 18.87 14.50 21.04
N ILE A 54 18.93 14.62 19.71
CA ILE A 54 18.43 15.78 18.96
C ILE A 54 17.05 15.52 18.38
N ARG A 55 16.80 14.30 17.87
CA ARG A 55 15.52 13.93 17.27
C ARG A 55 15.05 12.56 17.78
N PRO A 56 13.90 12.49 18.47
CA PRO A 56 13.31 11.23 18.90
C PRO A 56 13.06 10.30 17.70
N ARG A 57 13.17 9.00 17.94
CA ARG A 57 12.99 7.97 16.92
C ARG A 57 11.85 7.03 17.31
N SER A 58 11.14 6.53 16.30
CA SER A 58 10.21 5.41 16.44
C SER A 58 10.96 4.13 16.88
N SER A 59 10.21 3.10 17.30
CA SER A 59 10.75 1.77 17.63
C SER A 59 11.53 1.14 16.47
N ALA A 60 11.21 1.49 15.22
CA ALA A 60 11.96 1.07 14.02
C ALA A 60 13.29 1.83 13.83
N GLY A 61 13.60 2.77 14.73
CA GLY A 61 14.78 3.63 14.69
C GLY A 61 14.75 4.65 13.56
N ARG A 62 13.58 4.89 12.93
CA ARG A 62 13.35 6.02 12.02
C ARG A 62 13.02 7.26 12.85
N PRO A 63 13.65 8.42 12.61
CA PRO A 63 13.29 9.67 13.27
C PRO A 63 11.81 10.01 13.09
N LEU A 64 11.16 10.55 14.12
CA LEU A 64 9.75 10.92 14.07
C LEU A 64 9.48 11.97 12.98
N SER A 65 8.52 11.69 12.09
CA SER A 65 8.08 12.61 11.03
C SER A 65 7.14 13.69 11.57
N GLY A 66 7.13 14.87 10.96
CA GLY A 66 6.14 15.93 11.26
C GLY A 66 4.81 15.73 10.54
N VAL A 67 4.73 14.78 9.60
CA VAL A 67 3.52 14.43 8.85
C VAL A 67 3.21 12.96 9.08
N ILE A 68 1.96 12.67 9.45
CA ILE A 68 1.43 11.31 9.63
C ILE A 68 0.71 10.92 8.35
N ARG A 69 1.12 9.80 7.75
CA ARG A 69 0.40 9.17 6.65
C ARG A 69 -0.03 7.76 7.08
N PRO A 70 -1.16 7.22 6.59
CA PRO A 70 -1.59 5.86 6.89
C PRO A 70 -0.46 4.82 6.69
N GLU A 71 0.26 4.95 5.57
CA GLU A 71 1.44 4.15 5.25
C GLU A 71 2.74 4.80 5.76
N THR A 72 3.30 4.23 6.82
CA THR A 72 4.68 4.46 7.24
C THR A 72 5.40 3.13 7.36
N THR A 73 6.26 2.80 6.40
CA THR A 73 6.95 1.50 6.37
C THR A 73 7.89 1.33 7.59
N ALA A 74 7.55 0.40 8.48
CA ALA A 74 8.42 -0.10 9.53
C ALA A 74 8.73 -1.58 9.27
N ARG A 75 9.98 -1.99 9.46
CA ARG A 75 10.33 -3.41 9.35
C ARG A 75 9.57 -4.21 10.42
N PRO A 76 8.84 -5.27 10.04
CA PRO A 76 8.40 -6.25 11.01
C PRO A 76 9.61 -6.88 11.73
N GLY A 77 9.44 -7.18 13.02
CA GLY A 77 10.37 -8.01 13.77
C GLY A 77 9.98 -9.47 13.54
N THR A 78 9.85 -10.26 14.59
CA THR A 78 9.11 -11.53 14.48
C THR A 78 7.60 -11.27 14.46
N MET A 79 6.82 -12.23 13.94
CA MET A 79 5.36 -12.21 14.00
C MET A 79 4.88 -12.04 15.45
N GLU A 80 5.46 -12.83 16.36
CA GLU A 80 5.20 -12.80 17.80
C GLU A 80 5.47 -11.42 18.42
N GLN A 81 6.59 -10.77 18.06
CA GLN A 81 6.89 -9.42 18.52
C GLN A 81 5.84 -8.41 18.04
N SER A 82 5.33 -8.57 16.82
CA SER A 82 4.32 -7.65 16.26
C SER A 82 2.95 -7.83 16.93
N LEU A 83 2.62 -9.04 17.38
CA LEU A 83 1.42 -9.31 18.18
C LEU A 83 1.54 -8.80 19.63
N ARG A 84 2.75 -8.78 20.20
CA ARG A 84 3.01 -8.31 21.57
C ARG A 84 3.21 -6.80 21.70
N THR A 85 3.42 -6.09 20.59
CA THR A 85 3.63 -4.65 20.60
C THR A 85 2.30 -3.91 20.39
N SER A 86 2.21 -2.65 20.82
CA SER A 86 1.03 -1.80 20.54
C SER A 86 0.67 -1.81 19.04
N ARG A 87 -0.64 -1.90 18.75
CA ARG A 87 -1.22 -1.97 17.40
C ARG A 87 -1.02 -0.71 16.55
N THR A 88 -0.53 0.38 17.11
CA THR A 88 -0.23 1.63 16.41
C THR A 88 1.26 1.96 16.42
N SER A 89 2.11 1.03 16.89
CA SER A 89 3.55 1.27 16.99
C SER A 89 4.27 1.38 15.65
N LYS A 90 3.70 0.77 14.60
CA LYS A 90 4.30 0.67 13.25
C LYS A 90 3.43 1.28 12.15
N THR A 91 2.17 1.55 12.44
CA THR A 91 1.15 2.03 11.50
C THR A 91 0.39 3.20 12.13
N ALA A 92 -0.06 4.16 11.33
CA ALA A 92 -0.82 5.30 11.85
C ALA A 92 -2.21 4.91 12.38
N ARG A 93 -2.71 3.74 11.99
CA ARG A 93 -3.97 3.14 12.44
C ARG A 93 -3.72 1.79 13.11
N ALA A 94 -4.70 1.30 13.85
CA ALA A 94 -4.56 0.04 14.57
C ALA A 94 -4.50 -1.16 13.61
N THR A 95 -3.38 -1.89 13.60
CA THR A 95 -3.14 -3.00 12.65
C THR A 95 -4.26 -4.06 12.73
N SER A 96 -4.63 -4.60 11.57
CA SER A 96 -5.66 -5.65 11.40
C SER A 96 -5.06 -6.89 10.72
N SER A 97 -5.83 -7.99 10.68
CA SER A 97 -5.42 -9.28 10.09
C SER A 97 -6.04 -9.55 8.71
N SER A 98 -6.97 -8.71 8.24
CA SER A 98 -7.87 -9.09 7.14
C SER A 98 -7.41 -8.59 5.77
N SER A 99 -7.27 -9.51 4.82
CA SER A 99 -7.19 -9.23 3.38
C SER A 99 -8.27 -10.07 2.68
N ALA A 100 -9.45 -9.49 2.36
CA ALA A 100 -10.49 -10.20 1.60
C ALA A 100 -11.75 -9.39 1.18
N ARG A 101 -11.95 -8.12 1.58
CA ARG A 101 -13.30 -7.50 1.48
C ARG A 101 -13.78 -7.08 0.08
N LEU A 102 -13.04 -7.32 -1.01
CA LEU A 102 -13.23 -6.56 -2.26
C LEU A 102 -13.35 -7.39 -3.56
N VAL A 103 -13.48 -8.72 -3.46
CA VAL A 103 -13.58 -9.62 -4.64
C VAL A 103 -14.72 -9.22 -5.60
N ARG A 104 -15.86 -8.77 -5.06
CA ARG A 104 -17.04 -8.36 -5.85
C ARG A 104 -16.81 -7.11 -6.70
N LEU A 105 -15.91 -6.21 -6.30
CA LEU A 105 -15.59 -5.03 -7.11
C LEU A 105 -14.79 -5.41 -8.36
N GLY A 106 -13.87 -6.38 -8.22
CA GLY A 106 -13.05 -6.86 -9.33
C GLY A 106 -13.87 -7.49 -10.45
N THR A 107 -14.92 -8.25 -10.13
CA THR A 107 -15.77 -8.88 -11.15
C THR A 107 -16.57 -7.86 -11.96
N ILE A 108 -17.08 -6.81 -11.31
CA ILE A 108 -17.80 -5.71 -11.99
C ILE A 108 -16.85 -4.96 -12.93
N ALA A 109 -15.66 -4.60 -12.46
CA ALA A 109 -14.67 -3.89 -13.27
C ALA A 109 -14.21 -4.71 -14.48
N ALA A 110 -14.07 -6.03 -14.33
CA ALA A 110 -13.71 -6.92 -15.43
C ALA A 110 -14.81 -6.99 -16.51
N ILE A 111 -16.08 -7.12 -16.10
CA ILE A 111 -17.22 -7.14 -17.02
C ILE A 111 -17.32 -5.79 -17.74
N ALA A 112 -17.20 -4.67 -17.02
CA ALA A 112 -17.28 -3.34 -17.59
C ALA A 112 -16.15 -3.07 -18.60
N THR A 113 -14.91 -3.49 -18.29
CA THR A 113 -13.79 -3.40 -19.24
C THR A 113 -14.07 -4.16 -20.53
N LYS A 114 -14.69 -5.35 -20.43
CA LYS A 114 -15.08 -6.15 -21.59
C LYS A 114 -16.20 -5.49 -22.39
N CYS A 115 -17.22 -4.95 -21.73
CA CYS A 115 -18.31 -4.21 -22.38
C CYS A 115 -17.83 -2.93 -23.06
N ALA A 116 -16.78 -2.30 -22.54
CA ALA A 116 -16.11 -1.14 -23.13
C ALA A 116 -15.04 -1.52 -24.17
N GLU A 117 -14.96 -2.79 -24.59
CA GLU A 117 -14.01 -3.31 -25.59
C GLU A 117 -12.54 -2.95 -25.30
N TYR A 118 -12.17 -2.82 -24.02
CA TYR A 118 -10.83 -2.41 -23.59
C TYR A 118 -10.36 -1.06 -24.16
N SER A 119 -11.30 -0.21 -24.59
CA SER A 119 -11.02 1.11 -25.14
C SER A 119 -10.95 2.20 -24.07
N ASP A 120 -11.63 2.01 -22.95
CA ASP A 120 -11.70 2.98 -21.86
C ASP A 120 -10.56 2.79 -20.86
N TRP A 121 -9.83 3.88 -20.55
CA TRP A 121 -8.75 3.89 -19.58
C TRP A 121 -9.26 3.71 -18.14
N TYR A 122 -10.48 4.20 -17.84
CA TYR A 122 -11.04 4.24 -16.49
C TYR A 122 -11.33 2.83 -15.97
N TRP A 123 -11.98 2.00 -16.78
CA TRP A 123 -12.29 0.61 -16.40
C TRP A 123 -11.03 -0.24 -16.21
N LYS A 124 -9.99 -0.01 -17.03
CA LYS A 124 -8.67 -0.63 -16.83
C LYS A 124 -8.02 -0.18 -15.53
N ASN A 125 -8.07 1.12 -15.22
CA ASN A 125 -7.53 1.66 -13.97
C ASN A 125 -8.26 1.05 -12.77
N GLN A 126 -9.59 1.01 -12.79
CA GLN A 126 -10.39 0.44 -11.71
C GLN A 126 -10.14 -1.06 -11.51
N LEU A 127 -9.96 -1.82 -12.60
CA LEU A 127 -9.57 -3.23 -12.54
C LEU A 127 -8.17 -3.40 -11.93
N GLY A 128 -7.21 -2.54 -12.30
CA GLY A 128 -5.88 -2.51 -11.68
C GLY A 128 -5.93 -2.26 -10.18
N LYS A 129 -6.76 -1.33 -9.71
CA LYS A 129 -6.98 -1.09 -8.26
C LYS A 129 -7.54 -2.31 -7.55
N CYS A 130 -8.44 -3.04 -8.20
CA CYS A 130 -8.98 -4.28 -7.65
C CYS A 130 -7.90 -5.36 -7.52
N TYR A 131 -7.04 -5.52 -8.53
CA TYR A 131 -5.91 -6.47 -8.47
C TYR A 131 -4.89 -6.08 -7.39
N TYR A 132 -4.57 -4.80 -7.26
CA TYR A 132 -3.69 -4.30 -6.20
C TYR A 132 -4.21 -4.68 -4.81
N ARG A 133 -5.51 -4.47 -4.58
CA ARG A 133 -6.19 -4.83 -3.32
C ARG A 133 -6.28 -6.33 -3.05
N LEU A 134 -6.19 -7.16 -4.07
CA LEU A 134 -6.13 -8.62 -3.95
C LEU A 134 -4.70 -9.14 -3.74
N GLY A 135 -3.69 -8.26 -3.72
CA GLY A 135 -2.27 -8.63 -3.67
C GLY A 135 -1.72 -9.15 -5.01
N MET A 136 -2.50 -9.08 -6.09
CA MET A 136 -2.08 -9.50 -7.43
C MET A 136 -1.30 -8.37 -8.14
N PHE A 137 -0.17 -7.99 -7.58
CA PHE A 137 0.62 -6.82 -8.01
C PHE A 137 1.08 -6.89 -9.48
N ALA A 138 1.50 -8.06 -9.95
CA ALA A 138 1.95 -8.24 -11.34
C ALA A 138 0.82 -7.96 -12.36
N ASP A 139 -0.41 -8.35 -12.04
CA ASP A 139 -1.55 -8.12 -12.93
C ASP A 139 -2.09 -6.69 -12.79
N ALA A 140 -2.01 -6.11 -11.59
CA ALA A 140 -2.29 -4.69 -11.38
C ALA A 140 -1.40 -3.79 -12.25
N ILE A 141 -0.08 -4.05 -12.26
CA ILE A 141 0.89 -3.30 -13.09
C ILE A 141 0.51 -3.36 -14.57
N LYS A 142 0.15 -4.55 -15.08
CA LYS A 142 -0.27 -4.71 -16.48
C LYS A 142 -1.50 -3.87 -16.81
N GLN A 143 -2.49 -3.83 -15.92
CA GLN A 143 -3.70 -3.04 -16.12
C GLN A 143 -3.42 -1.53 -16.07
N PHE A 144 -2.59 -1.07 -15.13
CA PHE A 144 -2.20 0.34 -15.04
C PHE A 144 -1.39 0.77 -16.27
N GLN A 145 -0.45 -0.05 -16.74
CA GLN A 145 0.29 0.20 -17.98
C GLN A 145 -0.64 0.24 -19.20
N SER A 146 -1.60 -0.68 -19.30
CA SER A 146 -2.61 -0.68 -20.37
C SER A 146 -3.49 0.56 -20.32
N SER A 147 -3.88 1.03 -19.13
CA SER A 147 -4.62 2.28 -18.94
C SER A 147 -3.81 3.50 -19.41
N LEU A 148 -2.51 3.57 -19.08
CA LEU A 148 -1.62 4.65 -19.50
C LEU A 148 -1.41 4.72 -21.03
N ASN A 149 -1.48 3.58 -21.72
CA ASN A 149 -1.43 3.55 -23.18
C ASN A 149 -2.67 4.20 -23.82
N ASN A 150 -3.83 4.14 -23.15
CA ASN A 150 -5.04 4.81 -23.60
C ASN A 150 -5.02 6.30 -23.23
N GLN A 151 -4.74 6.62 -21.97
CA GLN A 151 -4.68 8.00 -21.50
C GLN A 151 -3.69 8.16 -20.33
N LYS A 152 -2.83 9.18 -20.42
CA LYS A 152 -1.84 9.49 -19.38
C LYS A 152 -2.50 10.29 -18.24
N MET A 153 -2.84 9.61 -17.15
CA MET A 153 -3.45 10.22 -15.97
C MET A 153 -2.50 10.19 -14.77
N VAL A 154 -2.48 11.28 -13.99
CA VAL A 154 -1.62 11.42 -12.80
C VAL A 154 -1.95 10.35 -11.75
N GLU A 155 -3.24 10.05 -11.59
CA GLU A 155 -3.73 8.99 -10.72
C GLU A 155 -3.07 7.64 -11.04
N THR A 156 -3.05 7.24 -12.32
CA THR A 156 -2.47 5.96 -12.74
C THR A 156 -0.98 5.89 -12.44
N TYR A 157 -0.24 6.99 -12.60
CA TYR A 157 1.17 7.06 -12.17
C TYR A 157 1.33 6.92 -10.66
N ALA A 158 0.45 7.54 -9.87
CA ALA A 158 0.47 7.42 -8.41
C ALA A 158 0.23 5.97 -7.96
N TYR A 159 -0.69 5.24 -8.61
CA TYR A 159 -0.89 3.81 -8.36
C TYR A 159 0.29 2.95 -8.81
N LEU A 160 0.90 3.24 -9.96
CA LEU A 160 2.06 2.50 -10.45
C LEU A 160 3.28 2.65 -9.55
N ALA A 161 3.47 3.84 -8.95
CA ALA A 161 4.55 4.08 -7.98
C ALA A 161 4.33 3.38 -6.62
N LYS A 162 3.11 2.90 -6.38
CA LYS A 162 2.66 2.31 -5.13
C LYS A 162 2.76 0.77 -5.12
N VAL A 163 2.66 0.15 -6.30
CA VAL A 163 2.93 -1.29 -6.51
C VAL A 163 4.42 -1.59 -6.36
#